data_AF-W1Y9J1-F1
#
_entry.id   AF-W1Y9J1-F1
#
_cell.length_a   1.000
_cell.length_b   1.000
_cell.length_c   1.000
_cell.angle_alpha   90.00
_cell.angle_beta   90.00
_cell.angle_gamma   90.00
#
_symmetry.space_group_name_H-M   'P 1'
#
loop_
_entity.id
_entity.type
_entity.pdbx_description
1 polymer ?
#
loop_
_entity_poly.entity_id
_entity_poly.type
_entity_poly.pdbx_seq_one_letter_code
_entity_poly.pdbx_strand_id
1 'polypeptide(L)'
;MNKEEYLRIIKKGIKKVDAKEKEDILNEYESHFISGYKDNKDDTEIIKELGNPIKVAKEINAVNSIYKIEKEKSVKSIFSAAFSIMGLSIFNLFLIIISFFIFL
;
A
#
# COMPACT_ATOMS: atom_id res chain seq x y z
N MET A 1 -19.33 21.44 -8.16
CA MET A 1 -18.86 20.06 -8.44
C MET A 1 -19.79 19.14 -7.69
N ASN A 2 -20.24 18.05 -8.30
CA ASN A 2 -21.12 17.09 -7.64
C ASN A 2 -20.33 15.87 -7.13
N LYS A 3 -20.99 14.99 -6.37
CA LYS A 3 -20.44 13.73 -5.86
C LYS A 3 -19.74 12.92 -6.96
N GLU A 4 -20.40 12.70 -8.08
CA GLU A 4 -19.89 11.85 -9.16
C GLU A 4 -18.59 12.40 -9.73
N GLU A 5 -18.51 13.72 -9.93
CA GLU A 5 -17.30 14.38 -10.39
C GLU A 5 -16.17 14.30 -9.36
N TYR A 6 -16.48 14.49 -8.08
CA TYR A 6 -15.51 14.36 -6.99
C TYR A 6 -14.87 12.97 -6.96
N LEU A 7 -15.70 11.91 -6.93
CA LEU A 7 -15.26 10.53 -6.92
C LEU A 7 -14.48 10.16 -8.20
N ARG A 8 -14.91 10.69 -9.36
CA ARG A 8 -14.22 10.49 -10.63
C ARG A 8 -12.82 11.09 -10.62
N ILE A 9 -12.63 12.28 -10.05
CA ILE A 9 -11.31 12.92 -9.93
C ILE A 9 -10.41 12.09 -9.01
N ILE A 10 -10.91 11.65 -7.85
CA ILE A 10 -10.15 10.76 -6.96
C ILE A 10 -9.72 9.50 -7.70
N LYS A 11 -10.68 8.75 -8.28
CA LYS A 11 -10.43 7.50 -9.01
C LYS A 11 -9.35 7.64 -10.08
N LYS A 12 -9.35 8.76 -10.82
CA LYS A 12 -8.35 9.09 -11.84
C LYS A 12 -7.00 9.50 -11.25
N GLY A 13 -6.98 10.12 -10.09
CA GLY A 13 -5.76 10.57 -9.41
C GLY A 13 -5.00 9.44 -8.72
N ILE A 14 -5.69 8.42 -8.18
CA ILE A 14 -5.06 7.31 -7.44
C ILE A 14 -4.67 6.14 -8.35
N LYS A 15 -3.83 6.40 -9.37
CA LYS A 15 -3.45 5.37 -10.38
C LYS A 15 -2.54 4.26 -9.85
N LYS A 16 -1.78 4.51 -8.80
CA LYS A 16 -0.80 3.56 -8.24
C LYS A 16 -1.37 2.65 -7.15
N VAL A 17 -2.60 2.91 -6.73
CA VAL A 17 -3.37 2.08 -5.79
C VAL A 17 -3.96 0.90 -6.55
N ASP A 18 -3.94 -0.29 -5.93
CA ASP A 18 -4.51 -1.48 -6.55
C ASP A 18 -6.03 -1.37 -6.71
N ALA A 19 -6.61 -2.23 -7.56
CA ALA A 19 -8.01 -2.10 -7.94
C ALA A 19 -8.97 -2.29 -6.75
N LYS A 20 -8.64 -3.18 -5.82
CA LYS A 20 -9.48 -3.49 -4.65
C LYS A 20 -9.42 -2.33 -3.66
N GLU A 21 -8.22 -1.91 -3.28
CA GLU A 21 -8.04 -0.80 -2.35
C GLU A 21 -8.63 0.50 -2.90
N LYS A 22 -8.57 0.71 -4.22
CA LYS A 22 -9.23 1.83 -4.89
C LYS A 22 -10.74 1.82 -4.72
N GLU A 23 -11.38 0.65 -4.83
CA GLU A 23 -12.81 0.51 -4.63
C GLU A 23 -13.19 0.79 -3.17
N ASP A 24 -12.43 0.23 -2.24
CA ASP A 24 -12.61 0.46 -0.80
C ASP A 24 -12.52 1.95 -0.45
N ILE A 25 -11.51 2.66 -0.97
CA ILE A 25 -11.36 4.11 -0.80
C ILE A 25 -12.57 4.86 -1.38
N LEU A 26 -13.00 4.54 -2.60
CA LEU A 26 -14.14 5.24 -3.21
C LEU A 26 -15.44 5.03 -2.43
N ASN A 27 -15.66 3.83 -1.91
CA ASN A 27 -16.82 3.50 -1.07
C ASN A 27 -16.81 4.27 0.25
N GLU A 28 -15.63 4.50 0.85
CA GLU A 28 -15.47 5.32 2.04
C GLU A 28 -15.88 6.78 1.77
N TYR A 29 -15.38 7.37 0.68
CA TYR A 29 -15.78 8.73 0.28
C TYR A 29 -17.26 8.81 -0.09
N GLU A 30 -17.81 7.80 -0.77
CA GLU A 30 -19.25 7.74 -1.04
C GLU A 30 -20.09 7.70 0.25
N SER A 31 -19.63 6.95 1.26
CA SER A 31 -20.28 6.90 2.57
C SER A 31 -20.28 8.27 3.26
N HIS A 32 -19.24 9.08 3.09
CA HIS A 32 -19.25 10.47 3.59
C HIS A 32 -20.32 11.34 2.92
N PHE A 33 -20.50 11.22 1.60
CA PHE A 33 -21.60 11.92 0.91
C PHE A 33 -22.96 11.46 1.41
N ILE A 34 -23.16 10.15 1.56
CA ILE A 34 -24.42 9.58 2.09
C ILE A 34 -24.70 10.13 3.50
N SER A 35 -23.69 10.23 4.36
CA SER A 35 -23.84 10.81 5.70
C SER A 35 -24.19 12.29 5.63
N GLY A 36 -23.50 13.06 4.80
CA GLY A 36 -23.76 14.48 4.63
C GLY A 36 -25.19 14.77 4.15
N TYR A 37 -25.71 13.95 3.24
CA TYR A 37 -27.11 14.08 2.80
C TYR A 37 -28.11 13.81 3.92
N LYS A 38 -27.83 12.85 4.82
CA LYS A 38 -28.67 12.61 6.00
C LYS A 38 -28.67 13.80 6.95
N ASP A 39 -27.57 14.55 6.98
CA ASP A 39 -27.42 15.77 7.76
C ASP A 39 -27.98 17.03 7.02
N ASN A 40 -28.68 16.84 5.90
CA ASN A 40 -29.22 17.90 5.04
C ASN A 40 -28.16 18.85 4.43
N LYS A 41 -26.92 18.38 4.29
CA LYS A 41 -25.86 19.12 3.59
C LYS A 41 -25.95 18.91 2.08
N ASP A 42 -25.58 19.94 1.33
CA ASP A 42 -25.41 19.80 -0.13
C ASP A 42 -24.01 19.28 -0.52
N ASP A 43 -23.85 18.89 -1.80
CA ASP A 43 -22.56 18.41 -2.33
C ASP A 43 -21.41 19.39 -2.08
N THR A 44 -21.67 20.69 -2.17
CA THR A 44 -20.65 21.73 -2.03
C THR A 44 -20.14 21.82 -0.59
N GLU A 45 -21.05 21.74 0.38
CA GLU A 45 -20.71 21.70 1.81
C GLU A 45 -19.91 20.45 2.14
N ILE A 46 -20.35 19.29 1.67
CA ILE A 46 -19.66 18.01 1.88
C ILE A 46 -18.26 18.05 1.26
N ILE A 47 -18.13 18.54 0.02
CA ILE A 47 -16.83 18.70 -0.66
C ILE A 47 -15.93 19.67 0.09
N LYS A 48 -16.49 20.74 0.68
CA LYS A 48 -15.71 21.69 1.48
C LYS A 48 -15.11 21.04 2.72
N GLU A 49 -15.84 20.11 3.34
CA GLU A 49 -15.38 19.32 4.48
C GLU A 49 -14.35 18.25 4.06
N LEU A 50 -14.60 17.54 2.96
CA LEU A 50 -13.68 16.53 2.42
C LEU A 50 -12.40 17.12 1.81
N GLY A 51 -12.47 18.37 1.35
CA GLY A 51 -11.35 19.08 0.75
C GLY A 51 -11.25 18.94 -0.76
N ASN A 52 -10.11 19.36 -1.32
CA ASN A 52 -9.91 19.37 -2.77
C ASN A 52 -9.59 17.93 -3.26
N PRO A 53 -10.36 17.35 -4.21
CA PRO A 53 -10.20 15.95 -4.62
C PRO A 53 -8.83 15.67 -5.26
N ILE A 54 -8.19 16.67 -5.88
CA ILE A 54 -6.85 16.53 -6.45
C ILE A 54 -5.79 16.42 -5.35
N LYS A 55 -5.94 17.18 -4.26
CA LYS A 55 -5.03 17.10 -3.10
C LYS A 55 -5.22 15.77 -2.37
N VAL A 56 -6.46 15.40 -2.09
CA VAL A 56 -6.84 14.11 -1.51
C VAL A 56 -6.22 12.95 -2.29
N ALA A 57 -6.37 12.94 -3.62
CA ALA A 57 -5.78 11.89 -4.45
C ALA A 57 -4.23 11.85 -4.38
N LYS A 58 -3.57 13.00 -4.23
CA LYS A 58 -2.10 13.05 -4.05
C LYS A 58 -1.69 12.48 -2.69
N GLU A 59 -2.42 12.82 -1.63
CA GLU A 59 -2.18 12.32 -0.28
C GLU A 59 -2.33 10.80 -0.22
N ILE A 60 -3.40 10.25 -0.80
CA ILE A 60 -3.60 8.80 -0.90
C ILE A 60 -2.41 8.11 -1.60
N ASN A 61 -1.95 8.65 -2.74
CA ASN A 61 -0.80 8.07 -3.44
C ASN A 61 0.50 8.16 -2.61
N ALA A 62 0.67 9.24 -1.84
CA ALA A 62 1.85 9.42 -1.00
C ALA A 62 1.88 8.36 0.11
N VAL A 63 0.75 8.18 0.82
CA VAL A 63 0.60 7.16 1.87
C VAL A 63 0.82 5.75 1.33
N ASN A 64 0.16 5.41 0.21
CA ASN A 64 0.34 4.09 -0.41
C ASN A 64 1.80 3.83 -0.85
N SER A 65 2.49 4.86 -1.36
CA SER A 65 3.88 4.74 -1.76
C SER A 65 4.80 4.44 -0.58
N ILE A 66 4.57 5.07 0.58
CA ILE A 66 5.34 4.82 1.80
C ILE A 66 5.09 3.39 2.30
N TYR A 67 3.82 2.99 2.39
CA TYR A 67 3.44 1.65 2.87
C TYR A 67 4.05 0.54 2.00
N LYS A 68 4.04 0.72 0.67
CA LYS A 68 4.64 -0.24 -0.26
C LYS A 68 6.16 -0.36 -0.08
N ILE A 69 6.86 0.75 0.12
CA ILE A 69 8.31 0.75 0.34
C ILE A 69 8.66 0.02 1.65
N GLU A 70 7.94 0.30 2.73
CA GLU A 70 8.16 -0.35 4.03
C GLU A 70 7.92 -1.85 3.94
N LYS A 71 6.82 -2.27 3.28
CA LYS A 71 6.50 -3.67 3.05
C LYS A 71 7.57 -4.37 2.22
N GLU A 72 8.02 -3.79 1.11
CA GLU A 72 9.07 -4.37 0.27
C GLU A 72 10.42 -4.48 1.02
N LYS A 73 10.81 -3.47 1.80
CA LYS A 73 12.03 -3.52 2.62
C LYS A 73 11.96 -4.63 3.66
N SER A 74 10.83 -4.76 4.36
CA SER A 74 10.61 -5.81 5.36
C SER A 74 10.74 -7.20 4.76
N VAL A 75 10.07 -7.45 3.62
CA VAL A 75 10.16 -8.73 2.90
C VAL A 75 11.59 -9.03 2.47
N LYS A 76 12.31 -8.07 1.87
CA LYS A 76 13.71 -8.27 1.46
C LYS A 76 14.63 -8.57 2.65
N SER A 77 14.43 -7.90 3.79
CA SER A 77 15.20 -8.16 5.01
C SER A 77 14.97 -9.58 5.53
N ILE A 78 13.73 -10.06 5.54
CA ILE A 78 13.38 -11.43 5.95
C ILE A 78 14.03 -12.45 5.02
N PHE A 79 13.90 -12.27 3.70
CA PHE A 79 14.53 -13.17 2.73
C PHE A 79 16.05 -13.17 2.85
N SER A 80 16.68 -12.00 3.02
CA SER A 80 18.13 -11.91 3.24
C SER A 80 18.56 -12.69 4.47
N ALA A 81 17.85 -12.54 5.59
CA ALA A 81 18.15 -13.28 6.82
C ALA A 81 18.02 -14.79 6.63
N ALA A 82 16.92 -15.24 5.99
CA ALA A 82 16.72 -16.65 5.67
C ALA A 82 17.86 -17.19 4.78
N PHE A 83 18.26 -16.45 3.74
CA PHE A 83 19.36 -16.83 2.86
C PHE A 83 20.70 -16.90 3.58
N SER A 84 20.98 -15.97 4.49
CA SER A 84 22.19 -15.99 5.31
C SER A 84 22.25 -17.24 6.20
N ILE A 85 21.13 -17.61 6.83
CA ILE A 85 21.04 -18.82 7.67
C ILE A 85 21.26 -20.07 6.81
N MET A 86 20.60 -20.17 5.65
CA MET A 86 20.78 -21.28 4.72
C MET A 86 22.23 -21.38 4.23
N GLY A 87 22.82 -20.25 3.84
CA GLY A 87 24.21 -20.16 3.40
C GLY A 87 25.20 -20.65 4.45
N LEU A 88 25.01 -20.26 5.72
CA LEU A 88 25.82 -20.75 6.84
C LEU A 88 25.70 -22.27 7.03
N SER A 89 24.46 -22.81 6.95
CA SER A 89 24.23 -24.25 7.09
C SER A 89 24.88 -25.05 5.95
N ILE A 90 24.77 -24.56 4.72
CA ILE A 90 25.39 -25.17 3.54
C ILE A 90 26.92 -25.06 3.61
N PHE A 91 27.46 -23.93 4.06
CA PHE A 91 28.90 -23.73 4.25
C PHE A 91 29.48 -24.72 5.27
N ASN A 92 28.81 -24.92 6.41
CA ASN A 92 29.20 -25.93 7.39
C ASN A 92 29.20 -27.35 6.79
N LEU A 93 28.23 -27.68 5.94
CA LEU A 93 28.19 -28.98 5.25
C LEU A 93 29.40 -29.16 4.31
N PHE A 94 29.77 -28.14 3.55
CA PHE A 94 30.98 -28.19 2.71
C PHE A 94 32.25 -28.40 3.53
N LEU A 95 32.38 -27.72 4.68
CA LEU A 95 33.54 -27.91 5.57
C LEU A 95 33.65 -29.35 6.07
N ILE A 96 32.53 -29.98 6.44
CA ILE A 96 32.49 -31.38 6.86
C ILE A 96 32.93 -32.29 5.71
N ILE A 97 32.39 -32.08 4.50
CA ILE A 97 32.73 -32.88 3.32
C ILE A 97 34.22 -32.75 2.98
N ILE A 98 34.74 -31.52 2.92
CA ILE A 98 36.16 -31.24 2.64
C ILE A 98 37.05 -31.90 3.70
N SER A 99 36.71 -31.76 4.98
CA SER A 99 37.48 -32.38 6.06
C SER A 99 37.49 -33.91 5.94
N PHE A 100 36.33 -34.51 5.63
CA PHE A 100 36.23 -35.95 5.41
C PHE A 100 37.18 -36.45 4.32
N PHE A 101 37.28 -35.74 3.18
CA PHE A 101 38.19 -36.12 2.10
C PHE A 101 39.68 -35.86 2.40
N ILE A 102 40.02 -34.90 3.28
CA ILE A 102 41.41 -34.64 3.68
C ILE A 102 41.94 -35.72 4.62
N PHE A 103 41.08 -36.27 5.49
CA PHE A 103 41.44 -37.28 6.50
C PHE A 103 41.26 -38.73 6.02
N LEU A 104 40.79 -38.93 4.78
CA LEU A 104 40.70 -40.23 4.11
C LEU A 104 41.96 -40.52 3.30
#